data_AF-A0A4S4D586-F1
#
_entry.id   AF-A0A4S4D586-F1
#
_cell.length_a   1.000
_cell.length_b   1.000
_cell.length_c   1.000
_cell.angle_alpha   90.00
_cell.angle_beta   90.00
_cell.angle_gamma   90.00
#
_symmetry.space_group_name_H-M   'P 1'
#
loop_
_entity.id
_entity.type
_entity.pdbx_description
1 polymer ?
#
loop_
_entity_poly.entity_id
_entity_poly.type
_entity_poly.pdbx_seq_one_letter_code
_entity_poly.pdbx_strand_id
1 'polypeptide(L)'
;MKRCVEFMKSNLPYICMILSNLVFAGTVLFSKVAIANGMNPYVFGAYRQAFATLALAPFSFFLERKNSAPLSFNLLCKIFLAAMSGITLCINLFNLSLNYIPATFVTATSNAIPAITFVLAILLRYVYGRKRDA
;
A
#
# COMPACT_ATOMS: atom_id res chain seq x y z
N MET A 1 30.50 -10.24 5.44
CA MET A 1 29.03 -10.09 5.46
C MET A 1 28.54 -8.90 6.31
N LYS A 2 29.07 -8.66 7.52
CA LYS A 2 28.65 -7.53 8.39
C LYS A 2 28.83 -6.12 7.77
N ARG A 3 29.91 -5.88 7.03
CA ARG A 3 30.22 -4.59 6.38
C ARG A 3 29.22 -4.22 5.26
N CYS A 4 28.73 -5.20 4.50
CA CYS A 4 27.68 -4.99 3.50
C CYS A 4 26.31 -4.70 4.14
N VAL A 5 26.05 -5.28 5.31
CA VAL A 5 24.80 -5.06 6.05
C VAL A 5 24.76 -3.66 6.67
N GLU A 6 25.89 -3.15 7.18
CA GLU A 6 25.98 -1.75 7.65
C GLU A 6 25.87 -0.73 6.52
N PHE A 7 26.51 -0.99 5.37
CA PHE A 7 26.38 -0.13 4.19
C PHE A 7 24.94 -0.12 3.63
N MET A 8 24.28 -1.28 3.62
CA MET A 8 22.85 -1.38 3.32
C MET A 8 21.99 -0.69 4.37
N LYS A 9 22.36 -0.65 5.65
CA LYS A 9 21.59 0.04 6.71
C LYS A 9 21.67 1.56 6.56
N SER A 10 22.84 2.09 6.21
CA SER A 10 23.03 3.53 6.01
C SER A 10 22.34 4.04 4.74
N ASN A 11 22.29 3.22 3.68
CA ASN A 11 21.63 3.55 2.42
C ASN A 11 20.28 2.84 2.23
N LEU A 12 19.76 2.22 3.29
CA LEU A 12 18.55 1.41 3.30
C LEU A 12 17.34 2.14 2.69
N PRO A 13 17.05 3.40 3.08
CA PRO A 13 15.88 4.09 2.52
C PRO A 13 16.00 4.28 1.00
N TYR A 14 17.20 4.56 0.48
CA TYR A 14 17.43 4.73 -0.95
C TYR A 14 17.31 3.41 -1.71
N ILE A 15 17.91 2.34 -1.18
CA ILE A 15 17.82 1.00 -1.78
C ILE A 15 16.37 0.52 -1.78
N CYS A 16 15.63 0.70 -0.68
CA CYS A 16 14.20 0.39 -0.59
C CYS A 16 13.38 1.22 -1.58
N MET A 17 13.67 2.50 -1.76
CA MET A 17 12.98 3.35 -2.72
C MET A 17 13.23 2.88 -4.17
N ILE A 18 14.46 2.54 -4.53
CA ILE A 18 14.77 2.05 -5.88
C ILE A 18 14.11 0.70 -6.14
N LEU A 19 14.21 -0.24 -5.19
CA LEU A 19 13.59 -1.56 -5.30
C LEU A 19 12.06 -1.46 -5.39
N SER A 20 11.43 -0.61 -4.58
CA SER A 20 9.97 -0.41 -4.64
C SER A 20 9.52 0.19 -5.97
N ASN A 21 10.28 1.15 -6.51
CA ASN A 21 10.01 1.69 -7.85
C ASN A 21 10.16 0.62 -8.95
N LEU A 22 11.16 -0.26 -8.84
CA LEU A 22 11.36 -1.35 -9.79
C LEU A 22 10.19 -2.37 -9.73
N VAL A 23 9.77 -2.76 -8.53
CA VAL A 23 8.62 -3.65 -8.33
C VAL A 23 7.32 -3.00 -8.85
N PHE A 24 7.15 -1.70 -8.61
CA PHE A 24 6.00 -0.96 -9.11
C PHE A 24 5.98 -0.92 -10.65
N ALA A 25 7.10 -0.60 -11.28
CA ALA A 25 7.25 -0.61 -12.73
C ALA A 25 6.97 -2.01 -13.31
N GLY A 26 7.52 -3.06 -12.69
CA GLY A 26 7.25 -4.45 -13.07
C GLY A 26 5.75 -4.77 -13.01
N THR A 27 5.09 -4.38 -11.92
CA THR A 27 3.63 -4.58 -11.76
C THR A 27 2.85 -3.91 -12.88
N VAL A 28 3.19 -2.68 -13.26
CA VAL A 28 2.53 -1.95 -14.35
C VAL A 28 2.72 -2.65 -15.69
N LEU A 29 3.94 -3.12 -15.99
CA LEU A 29 4.23 -3.85 -17.22
C LEU A 29 3.45 -5.17 -17.31
N PHE A 30 3.47 -5.98 -16.26
CA PHE A 30 2.68 -7.22 -16.19
C PHE A 30 1.18 -6.95 -16.31
N SER A 31 0.68 -5.91 -15.64
CA SER A 31 -0.73 -5.50 -15.75
C SER A 31 -1.10 -5.13 -17.17
N LYS A 32 -0.25 -4.36 -17.88
CA LYS A 32 -0.48 -3.98 -19.28
C LYS A 32 -0.54 -5.20 -20.20
N VAL A 33 0.40 -6.13 -20.07
CA VAL A 33 0.42 -7.35 -20.87
C VAL A 33 -0.84 -8.19 -20.60
N ALA A 34 -1.23 -8.32 -19.34
CA ALA A 34 -2.35 -9.17 -18.97
C ALA A 34 -3.71 -8.59 -19.41
N ILE A 35 -3.88 -7.26 -19.34
CA ILE A 35 -5.07 -6.55 -19.87
C ILE A 35 -5.08 -6.56 -21.40
N ALA A 36 -3.93 -6.40 -22.06
CA ALA A 36 -3.83 -6.46 -23.52
C ALA A 36 -4.23 -7.84 -24.10
N ASN A 37 -4.07 -8.90 -23.31
CA ASN A 37 -4.56 -10.24 -23.62
C ASN A 37 -6.06 -10.44 -23.32
N GLY A 38 -6.81 -9.36 -23.05
CA GLY A 38 -8.27 -9.40 -22.87
C GLY A 38 -8.76 -9.65 -21.44
N MET A 39 -7.87 -9.63 -20.44
CA MET A 39 -8.29 -9.83 -19.04
C MET A 39 -8.96 -8.56 -18.47
N ASN A 40 -10.10 -8.77 -17.80
CA ASN A 40 -10.80 -7.70 -17.10
C ASN A 40 -9.92 -7.10 -15.98
N PRO A 41 -9.65 -5.77 -15.98
CA PRO A 41 -8.82 -5.10 -14.98
C PRO A 41 -9.28 -5.30 -13.53
N TYR A 42 -10.59 -5.42 -13.30
CA TYR A 42 -11.17 -5.64 -11.97
C TYR A 42 -10.82 -7.03 -11.43
N VAL A 43 -10.88 -8.04 -12.29
CA VAL A 43 -10.52 -9.43 -11.94
C VAL A 43 -9.03 -9.52 -11.66
N PHE A 44 -8.20 -8.87 -12.49
CA PHE A 44 -6.75 -8.83 -12.26
C PHE A 44 -6.38 -8.19 -10.91
N GLY A 45 -7.05 -7.09 -10.54
CA GLY A 45 -6.86 -6.44 -9.25
C GLY A 45 -7.18 -7.36 -8.06
N ALA A 46 -8.29 -8.09 -8.14
CA ALA A 46 -8.70 -9.05 -7.12
C ALA A 46 -7.69 -10.21 -6.98
N TYR A 47 -7.26 -10.78 -8.11
CA TYR A 47 -6.25 -11.84 -8.13
C TYR A 47 -4.93 -11.40 -7.49
N ARG A 48 -4.47 -10.18 -7.77
CA ARG A 48 -3.23 -9.64 -7.20
C ARG A 48 -3.31 -9.52 -5.66
N GLN A 49 -4.43 -9.03 -5.12
CA GLN A 49 -4.63 -8.92 -3.67
C GLN A 49 -4.76 -10.28 -3.00
N ALA A 50 -5.48 -11.22 -3.63
CA ALA A 50 -5.60 -12.58 -3.13
C ALA A 50 -4.23 -13.29 -3.08
N PHE A 51 -3.45 -13.19 -4.16
CA PHE A 51 -2.11 -13.75 -4.22
C PHE A 51 -1.16 -13.10 -3.19
N ALA A 52 -1.19 -11.77 -3.06
CA ALA A 52 -0.39 -11.08 -2.05
C ALA A 52 -0.73 -11.55 -0.63
N THR A 53 -2.02 -11.74 -0.33
CA THR A 53 -2.47 -12.26 0.97
C THR A 53 -1.99 -13.68 1.20
N LEU A 54 -2.14 -14.56 0.20
CA LEU A 54 -1.68 -15.97 0.28
C LEU A 54 -0.16 -16.07 0.42
N ALA A 55 0.59 -15.23 -0.31
CA ALA A 55 2.04 -15.21 -0.25
C ALA A 55 2.53 -14.69 1.10
N LEU A 56 1.89 -13.66 1.67
CA LEU A 56 2.28 -13.07 2.97
C LEU A 56 1.79 -13.89 4.17
N ALA A 57 0.69 -14.62 4.05
CA ALA A 57 0.11 -15.43 5.12
C ALA A 57 1.13 -16.37 5.81
N PRO A 58 1.93 -17.18 5.10
CA PRO A 58 2.94 -18.04 5.75
C PRO A 58 4.04 -17.20 6.40
N PHE A 59 4.51 -16.12 5.76
CA PHE A 59 5.56 -15.27 6.36
C PHE A 59 5.09 -14.60 7.65
N SER A 60 3.86 -14.08 7.68
CA SER A 60 3.26 -13.54 8.90
C SER A 60 3.17 -14.62 9.98
N PHE A 61 2.71 -15.82 9.64
CA PHE A 61 2.64 -16.93 10.60
C PHE A 61 4.02 -17.34 11.14
N PHE A 62 5.06 -17.41 10.32
CA PHE A 62 6.39 -17.83 10.76
C PHE A 62 7.18 -16.72 11.49
N LEU A 63 7.10 -15.46 11.05
CA LEU A 63 7.86 -14.35 11.67
C LEU A 63 7.20 -13.80 12.93
N GLU A 64 5.86 -13.69 12.97
CA GLU A 64 5.17 -13.02 14.08
C GLU A 64 4.80 -13.96 15.24
N ARG A 65 4.87 -15.28 15.04
CA ARG A 65 4.54 -16.28 16.09
C ARG A 65 5.31 -16.09 17.39
N LYS A 66 6.49 -15.45 17.36
CA LYS A 66 7.33 -15.25 18.57
C LYS A 66 7.04 -13.94 19.32
N ASN A 67 6.33 -12.98 18.71
CA ASN A 67 6.12 -11.62 19.25
C ASN A 67 4.65 -11.18 19.30
N SER A 68 3.69 -11.97 18.82
CA SER A 68 2.30 -11.54 18.68
C SER A 68 1.52 -11.52 20.00
N ALA A 69 0.98 -10.34 20.33
CA ALA A 69 -0.15 -10.20 21.24
C ALA A 69 -1.38 -10.93 20.66
N PRO A 70 -2.25 -11.55 21.49
CA PRO A 70 -3.41 -12.27 21.01
C PRO A 70 -4.39 -11.31 20.31
N LEU A 71 -4.45 -11.38 18.99
CA LEU A 71 -5.44 -10.67 18.18
C LEU A 71 -6.80 -11.36 18.35
N SER A 72 -7.77 -10.67 18.97
CA SER A 72 -9.15 -11.15 19.03
C SER A 72 -9.74 -11.24 17.61
N PHE A 73 -10.51 -12.29 17.34
CA PHE A 73 -11.21 -12.49 16.06
C PHE A 73 -12.05 -11.26 15.66
N ASN A 74 -12.65 -10.57 16.63
CA ASN A 74 -13.42 -9.34 16.39
C ASN A 74 -12.54 -8.19 15.87
N LEU A 75 -11.32 -8.06 16.40
CA LEU A 75 -10.36 -7.06 15.92
C LEU A 75 -9.88 -7.39 14.51
N LEU A 76 -9.62 -8.68 14.23
CA LEU A 76 -9.24 -9.16 12.91
C LEU A 76 -10.35 -8.88 11.88
N CYS A 77 -11.60 -9.19 12.20
CA CYS A 77 -12.75 -8.86 11.35
C CYS A 77 -12.87 -7.35 11.10
N LYS A 78 -12.67 -6.51 12.12
CA LYS A 78 -12.71 -5.04 11.95
C LYS A 78 -11.61 -4.55 11.01
N ILE A 79 -10.37 -5.01 11.17
CA ILE A 79 -9.24 -4.64 10.31
C ILE A 79 -9.47 -5.14 8.89
N PHE A 80 -9.97 -6.38 8.73
CA PHE A 80 -10.29 -6.96 7.43
C PHE A 80 -11.38 -6.16 6.70
N LEU A 81 -12.49 -5.87 7.37
CA LEU A 81 -13.58 -5.08 6.80
C LEU A 81 -13.13 -3.65 6.47
N ALA A 82 -12.33 -3.02 7.32
CA ALA A 82 -11.75 -1.71 7.06
C ALA A 82 -10.81 -1.72 5.85
N ALA A 83 -9.94 -2.73 5.73
CA ALA A 83 -9.03 -2.87 4.59
C ALA A 83 -9.78 -3.17 3.28
N MET A 84 -10.76 -4.09 3.34
CA MET A 84 -11.55 -4.50 2.19
C MET A 84 -12.42 -3.35 1.69
N SER A 85 -13.13 -2.66 2.58
CA SER A 85 -13.95 -1.50 2.21
C SER A 85 -13.08 -0.34 1.71
N GLY A 86 -12.00 0.00 2.43
CA GLY A 86 -11.13 1.13 2.07
C GLY A 86 -10.49 0.96 0.69
N ILE A 87 -9.81 -0.16 0.46
CA ILE A 87 -9.07 -0.36 -0.81
C ILE A 87 -10.04 -0.53 -1.98
N THR A 88 -11.14 -1.27 -1.78
CA THR A 88 -12.15 -1.47 -2.83
C THR A 88 -12.86 -0.18 -3.18
N LEU A 89 -13.25 0.65 -2.18
CA LEU A 89 -13.80 1.98 -2.44
C LEU A 89 -12.79 2.84 -3.21
N CYS A 90 -11.55 2.94 -2.75
CA CYS A 90 -10.52 3.74 -3.43
C CYS A 90 -10.36 3.35 -4.90
N ILE A 91 -10.29 2.06 -5.21
CA ILE A 91 -10.16 1.57 -6.59
C ILE A 91 -11.41 1.88 -7.41
N ASN A 92 -12.62 1.71 -6.86
CA ASN A 92 -13.86 2.01 -7.58
C ASN A 92 -14.04 3.51 -7.83
N LEU A 93 -13.79 4.36 -6.82
CA LEU A 93 -13.80 5.82 -6.97
C LEU A 93 -12.75 6.29 -7.98
N PHE A 94 -11.58 5.65 -8.04
CA PHE A 94 -10.56 5.96 -9.04
C PHE A 94 -11.02 5.60 -10.47
N ASN A 95 -11.66 4.45 -10.65
CA ASN A 95 -12.25 4.09 -11.95
C ASN A 95 -13.40 5.03 -12.33
N LEU A 96 -14.20 5.47 -11.36
CA LEU A 96 -15.25 6.45 -11.57
C LEU A 96 -14.66 7.80 -11.99
N SER A 97 -13.64 8.31 -11.28
CA SER A 97 -13.05 9.62 -11.57
C SER A 97 -12.41 9.70 -12.95
N LEU A 98 -11.85 8.60 -13.46
CA LEU A 98 -11.35 8.52 -14.84
C LEU A 98 -12.43 8.75 -15.92
N ASN A 99 -13.71 8.57 -15.60
CA ASN A 99 -14.81 8.88 -16.52
C ASN A 99 -15.21 10.36 -16.52
N TYR A 100 -14.91 11.10 -15.45
CA TYR A 100 -15.35 12.50 -15.29
C TYR A 100 -14.22 13.51 -15.44
N ILE A 101 -12.96 13.09 -15.25
CA ILE A 101 -11.81 13.98 -15.10
C ILE A 101 -10.68 13.52 -16.03
N PRO A 102 -9.98 14.45 -16.71
CA PRO A 102 -8.86 14.11 -17.57
C PRO A 102 -7.67 13.54 -16.78
N ALA A 103 -6.90 12.67 -17.42
CA ALA A 103 -5.76 11.98 -16.81
C ALA A 103 -4.73 12.93 -16.18
N THR A 104 -4.53 14.13 -16.75
CA THR A 104 -3.64 15.17 -16.22
C THR A 104 -4.03 15.66 -14.84
N PHE A 105 -5.33 15.79 -14.56
CA PHE A 105 -5.81 16.21 -13.24
C PHE A 105 -5.67 15.10 -12.20
N VAL A 106 -5.83 13.83 -12.60
CA VAL A 106 -5.57 12.67 -11.73
C VAL A 106 -4.08 12.63 -11.33
N THR A 107 -3.17 12.86 -12.28
CA THR A 107 -1.73 12.94 -12.01
C THR A 107 -1.38 14.14 -11.12
N ALA A 108 -1.95 15.32 -11.37
CA ALA A 108 -1.75 16.50 -10.52
C ALA A 108 -2.24 16.26 -9.09
N THR A 109 -3.40 15.63 -8.91
CA THR A 109 -3.95 15.26 -7.60
C THR A 109 -3.06 14.25 -6.88
N SER A 110 -2.47 13.31 -7.62
CA SER A 110 -1.55 12.31 -7.05
C SER A 110 -0.29 12.94 -6.47
N ASN A 111 0.23 13.99 -7.11
CA ASN A 111 1.37 14.75 -6.61
C ASN A 111 1.03 15.59 -5.37
N ALA A 112 -0.25 15.92 -5.18
CA ALA A 112 -0.73 16.62 -3.99
C ALA A 112 -1.01 15.69 -2.79
N ILE A 113 -0.96 14.36 -2.97
CA ILE A 113 -1.20 13.38 -1.89
C ILE A 113 -0.36 13.69 -0.64
N PRO A 114 0.96 13.95 -0.71
CA PRO A 114 1.75 14.26 0.48
C PRO A 114 1.28 15.51 1.22
N ALA A 115 0.87 16.55 0.48
CA ALA A 115 0.34 17.79 1.05
C ALA A 115 -1.02 17.55 1.73
N ILE A 116 -1.92 16.82 1.08
CA ILE A 116 -3.23 16.44 1.63
C ILE A 116 -3.04 15.59 2.89
N THR A 117 -2.12 14.61 2.86
CA THR A 117 -1.78 13.78 4.04
C THR A 117 -1.27 14.64 5.19
N PHE A 118 -0.43 15.65 4.93
CA PHE A 118 0.08 16.54 5.96
C PHE A 118 -1.03 17.38 6.60
N VAL A 119 -1.91 17.97 5.79
CA VAL A 119 -3.08 18.72 6.28
C VAL A 119 -3.98 17.82 7.12
N LEU A 120 -4.28 16.61 6.64
CA LEU A 120 -5.09 15.64 7.38
C LEU A 120 -4.43 15.24 8.71
N ALA A 121 -3.11 15.04 8.73
CA ALA A 121 -2.37 14.70 9.94
C ALA A 121 -2.37 15.84 10.99
N ILE A 122 -2.40 17.09 10.54
CA ILE A 122 -2.59 18.26 11.41
C ILE A 122 -4.02 18.29 11.96
N LEU A 123 -5.03 18.14 11.09
CA LEU A 123 -6.45 18.18 11.47
C LEU A 123 -6.81 17.06 12.46
N LEU A 124 -6.29 15.85 12.23
CA LEU A 124 -6.46 14.69 13.11
C LEU A 124 -5.59 14.76 14.38
N ARG A 125 -4.88 15.88 14.61
CA ARG A 125 -3.96 16.12 15.75
C ARG A 125 -2.88 15.05 15.95
N TYR A 126 -2.60 14.20 14.95
CA TYR A 126 -1.58 13.15 15.06
C TYR A 126 -0.16 13.73 15.22
N VAL A 127 0.05 14.95 14.69
CA VAL A 127 1.32 15.71 14.84
C VAL A 127 1.39 16.50 16.15
N TYR A 128 0.24 16.87 16.75
CA TYR A 128 0.21 17.68 17.97
C TYR A 128 0.18 16.84 19.27
N GLY A 129 -0.28 15.59 19.19
CA GLY A 129 -0.34 14.68 20.35
C GLY A 129 1.03 14.23 20.88
N ARG A 130 2.10 14.28 20.09
CA ARG A 130 3.43 13.80 20.51
C ARG A 130 4.23 14.80 21.38
N LYS A 131 3.78 16.05 21.50
CA LYS A 131 4.48 17.10 22.29
C LYS A 131 3.97 17.25 23.73
N ARG A 132 3.02 16.43 24.18
CA ARG A 132 2.48 16.48 25.55
C ARG A 132 3.01 15.39 26.49
N ASP A 133 3.75 14.42 25.95
CA ASP A 133 4.25 13.25 26.68
C ASP A 133 5.80 13.22 26.77
N ALA A 134 6.48 14.36 26.57
CA ALA A 134 7.92 14.54 26.74
C ALA A 134 8.22 15.72 27.66
#